data_AF-A0A7Y7TPU1-F1
#
_entry.id   AF-A0A7Y7TPU1-F1
#
_cell.length_a   1.000
_cell.length_b   1.000
_cell.length_c   1.000
_cell.angle_alpha   90.00
_cell.angle_beta   90.00
_cell.angle_gamma   90.00
#
_symmetry.space_group_name_H-M   'P 1'
#
loop_
_entity.id
_entity.type
_entity.pdbx_description
1 polymer ?
#
loop_
_entity_poly.entity_id
_entity_poly.type
_entity_poly.pdbx_seq_one_letter_code
_entity_poly.pdbx_strand_id
1 'polypeptide(L)'
;MKKVLFILLFVCGFMAAQAQKVYTVSSESYADVKVFVVSSESYADLLVYKVSSESYAGDNNGKWYFESSESYAKKKIYFVSSESYADLKIFFVTSESYAGWKNQSKKHLMY
;
A
#
# COMPACT_ATOMS: atom_id res chain seq x y z
N MET A 1 -19.51 27.86 -25.96
CA MET A 1 -18.92 26.52 -26.20
C MET A 1 -17.57 26.32 -25.51
N LYS A 2 -16.60 27.24 -25.61
CA LYS A 2 -15.28 27.11 -24.94
C LYS A 2 -15.33 26.97 -23.39
N LYS A 3 -16.31 27.61 -22.73
CA LYS A 3 -16.51 27.52 -21.27
C LYS A 3 -17.00 26.13 -20.80
N VAL A 4 -17.77 25.42 -21.63
CA VAL A 4 -18.25 24.06 -21.30
C VAL A 4 -17.10 23.05 -21.39
N LEU A 5 -16.18 23.25 -22.34
CA LEU A 5 -14.98 22.42 -22.48
C LEU A 5 -14.03 22.55 -21.26
N PHE A 6 -13.92 23.74 -20.67
CA PHE A 6 -13.14 23.97 -19.44
C PHE A 6 -13.77 23.31 -18.20
N ILE A 7 -15.10 23.24 -18.13
CA ILE A 7 -15.81 22.59 -17.02
C ILE A 7 -15.68 21.06 -17.10
N LEU A 8 -15.74 20.47 -18.31
CA LEU A 8 -15.50 19.04 -18.50
C LEU A 8 -14.06 18.62 -18.12
N LEU A 9 -13.07 19.46 -18.40
CA LEU A 9 -11.67 19.18 -18.05
C LEU A 9 -11.44 19.15 -16.53
N PHE A 10 -12.22 19.92 -15.76
CA PHE A 10 -12.11 19.98 -14.30
C PHE A 10 -12.78 18.78 -13.60
N VAL A 11 -13.84 18.23 -14.20
CA VAL A 11 -14.58 17.08 -13.64
C VAL A 11 -13.85 15.76 -13.84
N CYS A 12 -13.02 15.61 -14.88
CA CYS A 12 -12.21 14.40 -15.09
C CYS A 12 -10.94 14.32 -14.22
N GLY A 13 -10.57 15.39 -13.50
CA GLY A 13 -9.35 15.43 -12.68
C GLY A 13 -9.44 14.70 -11.34
N PHE A 14 -10.65 14.35 -10.89
CA PHE A 14 -10.89 13.55 -9.68
C PHE A 14 -10.92 12.05 -10.01
N MET A 15 -9.91 11.55 -10.73
CA MET A 15 -9.63 10.12 -10.64
C MET A 15 -9.05 9.89 -9.25
N ALA A 16 -9.87 9.31 -8.37
CA ALA A 16 -9.57 9.03 -6.99
C ALA A 16 -8.15 8.47 -6.85
N ALA A 17 -7.24 9.26 -6.26
CA ALA A 17 -5.97 8.74 -5.79
C ALA A 17 -6.30 7.66 -4.76
N GLN A 18 -6.20 6.41 -5.17
CA GLN A 18 -6.59 5.27 -4.34
C GLN A 18 -5.52 5.10 -3.26
N ALA A 19 -5.76 5.68 -2.09
CA ALA A 19 -5.01 5.49 -0.87
C ALA A 19 -4.68 4.00 -0.64
N GLN A 20 -3.42 3.68 -0.35
CA GLN A 20 -2.94 2.33 -0.06
C GLN A 20 -3.38 1.89 1.33
N LYS A 21 -4.67 1.53 1.41
CA LYS A 21 -5.33 0.96 2.58
C LYS A 21 -5.14 -0.55 2.59
N VAL A 22 -4.60 -1.06 3.69
CA VAL A 22 -4.37 -2.50 3.88
C VAL A 22 -5.20 -2.99 5.07
N TYR A 23 -5.75 -4.20 4.96
CA TYR A 23 -6.42 -4.88 6.08
C TYR A 23 -5.70 -6.18 6.40
N THR A 24 -5.42 -6.41 7.68
CA THR A 24 -4.76 -7.64 8.12
C THR A 24 -5.80 -8.74 8.30
N VAL A 25 -5.73 -9.80 7.50
CA VAL A 25 -6.57 -10.98 7.65
C VAL A 25 -5.98 -11.97 8.65
N SER A 26 -6.81 -12.86 9.20
CA SER A 26 -6.41 -13.87 10.19
C SER A 26 -5.91 -15.19 9.60
N SER A 27 -6.09 -15.41 8.29
CA SER A 27 -5.63 -16.62 7.58
C SER A 27 -5.02 -16.28 6.23
N GLU A 28 -3.97 -17.00 5.87
CA GLU A 28 -3.28 -16.91 4.59
C GLU A 28 -4.24 -17.05 3.39
N SER A 29 -5.23 -17.95 3.50
CA SER A 29 -6.19 -18.23 2.44
C SER A 29 -7.08 -17.05 2.03
N TYR A 30 -7.20 -16.03 2.89
CA TYR A 30 -7.99 -14.81 2.62
C TYR A 30 -7.14 -13.63 2.17
N ALA A 31 -5.81 -13.79 2.07
CA ALA A 31 -4.89 -12.73 1.74
C ALA A 31 -4.75 -12.55 0.23
N ASP A 32 -4.65 -11.29 -0.20
CA ASP A 32 -4.22 -10.96 -1.56
C ASP A 32 -2.68 -11.00 -1.65
N VAL A 33 -1.99 -10.68 -0.55
CA VAL A 33 -0.52 -10.60 -0.47
C VAL A 33 -0.03 -11.13 0.87
N LYS A 34 0.95 -12.04 0.84
CA LYS A 34 1.65 -12.53 2.03
C LYS A 34 2.87 -11.68 2.31
N VAL A 35 2.91 -11.12 3.51
CA VAL A 35 3.90 -10.11 3.90
C VAL A 35 4.81 -10.67 4.97
N PHE A 36 6.12 -10.56 4.77
CA PHE A 36 7.11 -10.87 5.79
C PHE A 36 7.83 -9.60 6.24
N VAL A 37 7.91 -9.39 7.55
CA VAL A 37 8.62 -8.23 8.13
C VAL A 37 10.07 -8.63 8.35
N VAL A 38 10.99 -8.04 7.59
CA VAL A 38 12.42 -8.30 7.72
C VAL A 38 13.02 -7.53 8.90
N SER A 39 14.18 -7.98 9.38
CA SER A 39 14.89 -7.36 10.51
C SER A 39 15.72 -6.13 10.13
N SER A 40 15.98 -5.89 8.84
CA SER A 40 16.78 -4.77 8.36
C SER A 40 16.26 -4.24 7.03
N GLU A 41 16.38 -2.92 6.85
CA GLU A 41 16.02 -2.19 5.64
C GLU A 41 16.65 -2.79 4.37
N SER A 42 17.88 -3.29 4.47
CA SER A 42 18.64 -3.84 3.34
C SER A 42 17.92 -4.99 2.63
N TYR A 43 17.19 -5.83 3.38
CA TYR A 43 16.51 -7.02 2.88
C TYR A 43 15.08 -6.80 2.38
N ALA A 44 14.54 -5.60 2.54
CA ALA A 44 13.16 -5.28 2.19
C ALA A 44 12.99 -5.09 0.67
N ASP A 45 11.83 -5.52 0.16
CA ASP A 45 11.33 -5.13 -1.16
C ASP A 45 10.65 -3.75 -1.10
N LEU A 46 10.01 -3.43 0.03
CA LEU A 46 9.27 -2.19 0.27
C LEU A 46 9.54 -1.65 1.69
N LEU A 47 9.85 -0.36 1.79
CA LEU A 47 9.91 0.37 3.04
C LEU A 47 8.54 0.96 3.34
N VAL A 48 7.97 0.55 4.46
CA VAL A 48 6.60 0.88 4.84
C VAL A 48 6.59 1.90 5.98
N TYR A 49 6.01 3.06 5.72
CA TYR A 49 5.64 4.01 6.76
C TYR A 49 4.16 3.83 7.11
N LYS A 50 3.87 3.56 8.38
CA LYS A 50 2.50 3.44 8.86
C LYS A 50 1.92 4.83 9.12
N VAL A 51 0.92 5.22 8.35
CA VAL A 51 0.24 6.51 8.54
C VAL A 51 -0.90 6.38 9.54
N SER A 52 -1.24 7.51 10.19
CA SER A 52 -2.27 7.57 11.23
C SER A 52 -3.70 7.78 10.72
N SER A 53 -3.86 8.24 9.47
CA SER A 53 -5.16 8.49 8.84
C SER A 53 -5.15 8.05 7.39
N GLU A 54 -6.30 7.60 6.90
CA GLU A 54 -6.55 7.26 5.50
C GLU A 54 -6.12 8.39 4.54
N SER A 55 -6.34 9.65 4.92
CA SER A 55 -5.99 10.82 4.10
C SER A 55 -4.49 10.94 3.80
N TYR A 56 -3.63 10.31 4.61
CA TYR A 56 -2.18 10.30 4.43
C TYR A 56 -1.66 9.05 3.72
N ALA A 57 -2.52 8.06 3.48
CA ALA A 57 -2.14 6.87 2.73
C ALA A 57 -1.73 7.28 1.32
N GLY A 58 -0.61 6.75 0.85
CA GLY A 58 -0.09 7.08 -0.47
C GLY A 58 -0.61 6.14 -1.54
N ASP A 59 -0.37 6.45 -2.80
CA ASP A 59 -0.70 5.57 -3.91
C ASP A 59 0.48 4.65 -4.23
N ASN A 60 0.44 3.44 -3.68
CA ASN A 60 1.43 2.39 -3.92
C ASN A 60 2.89 2.86 -3.78
N ASN A 61 3.19 3.61 -2.71
CA ASN A 61 4.49 4.24 -2.48
C ASN A 61 5.07 3.92 -1.08
N GLY A 62 4.51 2.92 -0.39
CA GLY A 62 4.98 2.50 0.93
C GLY A 62 4.33 3.22 2.10
N LYS A 63 3.39 4.15 1.87
CA LYS A 63 2.62 4.79 2.94
C LYS A 63 1.32 4.03 3.19
N TRP A 64 1.32 3.17 4.21
CA TRP A 64 0.22 2.25 4.49
C TRP A 64 -0.67 2.78 5.61
N TYR A 65 -1.97 2.85 5.32
CA TYR A 65 -2.99 2.96 6.37
C TYR A 65 -3.56 1.58 6.64
N PHE A 66 -3.54 1.17 7.91
CA PHE A 66 -4.13 -0.10 8.34
C PHE A 66 -5.60 0.13 8.65
N GLU A 67 -6.43 -0.36 7.76
CA GLU A 67 -7.87 -0.24 7.84
C GLU A 67 -8.44 -1.21 8.89
N SER A 68 -9.56 -0.83 9.50
CA SER A 68 -10.24 -1.63 10.53
C SER A 68 -11.31 -2.55 9.98
N SER A 69 -11.75 -2.32 8.74
CA SER A 69 -12.77 -3.12 8.05
C SER A 69 -12.27 -3.59 6.69
N GLU A 70 -12.39 -4.89 6.43
CA GLU A 70 -11.99 -5.53 5.18
C GLU A 70 -12.57 -4.84 3.94
N SER A 71 -13.84 -4.43 4.01
CA SER A 71 -14.57 -3.82 2.89
C SER A 71 -14.01 -2.49 2.40
N TYR A 72 -13.24 -1.79 3.25
CA TYR A 72 -12.67 -0.48 2.92
C TYR A 72 -11.20 -0.55 2.53
N ALA A 73 -10.57 -1.72 2.68
CA ALA A 73 -9.18 -1.93 2.28
C ALA A 73 -9.07 -2.23 0.79
N LYS A 74 -7.96 -1.76 0.21
CA LYS A 74 -7.61 -2.05 -1.18
C LYS A 74 -6.89 -3.39 -1.31
N LYS A 75 -6.18 -3.79 -0.26
CA LYS A 75 -5.47 -5.08 -0.19
C LYS A 75 -5.65 -5.73 1.16
N LYS A 76 -5.83 -7.05 1.13
CA LYS A 76 -5.80 -7.92 2.29
C LYS A 76 -4.42 -8.51 2.41
N ILE A 77 -3.78 -8.28 3.55
CA ILE A 77 -2.44 -8.77 3.82
C ILE A 77 -2.48 -9.80 4.94
N TYR A 78 -1.63 -10.81 4.83
CA TYR A 78 -1.37 -11.75 5.90
C TYR A 78 0.10 -11.73 6.26
N PHE A 79 0.41 -11.53 7.54
CA PHE A 79 1.79 -11.56 8.01
C PHE A 79 2.24 -13.00 8.22
N VAL A 80 3.22 -13.44 7.43
CA VAL A 80 3.82 -14.77 7.56
C VAL A 80 5.02 -14.73 8.51
N SER A 81 5.34 -15.87 9.10
CA SER A 81 6.46 -16.02 10.06
C SER A 81 7.79 -16.42 9.42
N SER A 82 7.81 -16.78 8.13
CA SER A 82 9.03 -17.15 7.40
C SER A 82 9.07 -16.49 6.03
N GLU A 83 10.25 -16.00 5.67
CA GLU A 83 10.53 -15.32 4.39
C GLU A 83 10.15 -16.17 3.18
N SER A 84 10.36 -17.49 3.27
CA SER A 84 10.08 -18.43 2.18
C SER A 84 8.60 -18.50 1.75
N TYR A 85 7.67 -18.08 2.63
CA TYR A 85 6.24 -18.04 2.34
C TYR A 85 5.75 -16.66 1.90
N ALA A 86 6.65 -15.67 1.83
CA ALA A 86 6.28 -14.29 1.57
C ALA A 86 6.26 -13.96 0.08
N ASP A 87 5.21 -13.26 -0.36
CA ASP A 87 5.19 -12.63 -1.67
C ASP A 87 5.99 -11.31 -1.62
N LEU A 88 5.82 -10.56 -0.53
CA LEU A 88 6.40 -9.24 -0.31
C LEU A 88 7.17 -9.15 1.01
N LYS A 89 8.41 -8.68 0.96
CA LYS A 89 9.21 -8.39 2.15
C LYS A 89 9.15 -6.91 2.48
N ILE A 90 8.78 -6.57 3.71
CA ILE A 90 8.69 -5.18 4.15
C ILE A 90 9.60 -4.90 5.33
N PHE A 91 10.01 -3.64 5.45
CA PHE A 91 10.59 -3.10 6.68
C PHE A 91 9.83 -1.85 7.08
N PHE A 92 9.41 -1.77 8.35
CA PHE A 92 8.73 -0.59 8.85
C PHE A 92 9.72 0.52 9.19
N VAL A 93 9.51 1.70 8.60
CA VAL A 93 10.31 2.90 8.86
C VAL A 93 9.54 3.88 9.75
N THR A 94 10.27 4.74 10.46
CA THR A 94 9.71 5.72 11.40
C THR A 94 9.46 7.09 10.78
N SER A 95 10.05 7.38 9.61
CA SER A 95 9.84 8.65 8.88
C SER A 95 9.27 8.38 7.51
N GLU A 96 8.28 9.20 7.12
CA GLU A 96 7.63 9.15 5.82
C GLU A 96 8.62 9.27 4.66
N SER A 97 9.69 10.05 4.84
CA SER A 97 10.71 10.29 3.81
C SER A 97 11.45 9.03 3.36
N TYR A 98 11.43 7.97 4.15
CA TYR A 98 12.07 6.68 3.82
C TYR A 98 11.10 5.69 3.19
N ALA A 99 9.79 5.98 3.14
CA ALA A 99 8.83 5.07 2.54
C ALA A 99 9.09 4.95 1.03
N GLY A 100 9.05 3.73 0.51
CA GLY A 100 9.26 3.52 -0.92
C GLY A 100 9.68 2.12 -1.31
N TRP A 101 9.46 1.81 -2.58
CA TRP A 101 9.85 0.54 -3.20
C TRP A 101 11.36 0.47 -3.42
N LYS A 102 11.99 -0.55 -2.84
CA LYS A 102 13.36 -0.93 -3.16
C LYS A 102 13.39 -1.89 -4.35
N ASN A 103 12.39 -2.76 -4.44
CA ASN A 103 12.23 -3.72 -5.53
C ASN A 103 11.03 -3.35 -6.41
N GLN A 104 11.27 -2.58 -7.47
CA GLN A 104 10.21 -2.11 -8.38
C GLN A 104 9.49 -3.26 -9.11
N SER A 105 10.16 -4.40 -9.32
CA SER A 105 9.54 -5.54 -10.01
C SER A 105 8.34 -6.12 -9.27
N LYS A 106 8.28 -5.95 -7.94
CA LYS A 106 7.20 -6.44 -7.07
C LYS A 106 6.08 -5.42 -6.82
N LYS A 107 6.18 -4.20 -7.36
CA LYS A 107 5.21 -3.14 -7.14
C LYS A 107 3.77 -3.53 -7.53
N HIS A 108 3.67 -4.43 -8.52
CA HIS A 108 2.40 -4.96 -9.01
C HIS A 108 1.58 -5.72 -7.95
N LEU A 109 2.20 -6.25 -6.91
CA LEU A 109 1.51 -6.96 -5.83
C LEU A 109 0.50 -6.06 -5.09
N MET A 110 0.74 -4.74 -5.09
CA MET A 110 -0.03 -3.78 -4.29
C MET A 110 -0.93 -2.84 -5.11
N TYR A 111 -1.14 -3.10 -6.40
CA TYR A 111 -2.09 -2.34 -7.24
C TYR A 111 -3.53 -2.82 -7.13
#